data_AF-Q0YR71-F1
#
_entry.id   AF-Q0YR71-F1
#
_cell.length_a   1.000
_cell.length_b   1.000
_cell.length_c   1.000
_cell.angle_alpha   90.00
_cell.angle_beta   90.00
_cell.angle_gamma   90.00
#
_symmetry.space_group_name_H-M   'P 1'
#
loop_
_entity.id
_entity.type
_entity.pdbx_description
1 polymer ?
#
loop_
_entity_poly.entity_id
_entity_poly.type
_entity_poly.pdbx_seq_one_letter_code
_entity_poly.pdbx_strand_id
1 'polypeptide(L)'
;MAHTLRFVNADLIAAGLAPFNPEVAAFKAARIMLNEIDDCVSNGESFSFETTLSGLTYLQRILEWKAQGYRVKIWFIALHSPDIAVTRVAERVRQGGHNIPENIIRRRFAAGLYNFNYKYKAIADSWVLYDGTLTPPKLIAWS
;
A
#
# COMPACT_ATOMS: atom_id res chain seq x y z
N MET A 1 -14.72 3.42 -14.80
CA MET A 1 -14.07 4.44 -13.95
C MET A 1 -14.26 4.00 -12.50
N ALA A 2 -13.20 3.86 -11.71
CA ALA A 2 -13.34 3.52 -10.30
C ALA A 2 -13.61 4.82 -9.52
N HIS A 3 -14.88 5.11 -9.25
CA HIS A 3 -15.24 6.10 -8.24
C HIS A 3 -15.07 5.43 -6.88
N THR A 4 -13.89 5.59 -6.27
CA THR A 4 -13.69 5.23 -4.87
C THR A 4 -13.65 6.52 -4.07
N LEU A 5 -14.72 6.80 -3.34
CA LEU A 5 -14.83 8.01 -2.53
C LEU A 5 -14.00 7.93 -1.24
N ARG A 6 -13.65 6.72 -0.78
CA ARG A 6 -12.99 6.50 0.50
C ARG A 6 -11.59 5.89 0.34
N PHE A 7 -10.56 6.71 0.56
CA PHE A 7 -9.17 6.29 0.63
C PHE A 7 -8.72 6.23 2.10
N VAL A 8 -8.45 5.02 2.60
CA VAL A 8 -8.03 4.76 3.98
C VAL A 8 -6.51 4.61 4.02
N ASN A 9 -5.81 5.52 4.70
CA ASN A 9 -4.34 5.56 4.70
C ASN A 9 -3.78 5.82 6.11
N ALA A 10 -2.87 4.95 6.57
CA ALA A 10 -2.30 5.05 7.90
C ALA A 10 -1.48 6.34 8.13
N ASP A 11 -0.77 6.84 7.12
CA ASP A 11 0.05 8.05 7.25
C ASP A 11 -0.84 9.29 7.39
N LEU A 12 -1.95 9.37 6.64
CA LEU A 12 -2.95 10.43 6.78
C LEU A 12 -3.62 10.40 8.16
N ILE A 13 -3.97 9.21 8.65
CA ILE A 13 -4.52 9.04 10.00
C ILE A 13 -3.50 9.43 11.07
N ALA A 14 -2.23 9.02 10.92
CA ALA A 14 -1.16 9.36 11.85
C ALA A 14 -0.91 10.88 11.90
N ALA A 15 -0.91 11.54 10.74
CA ALA A 15 -0.79 12.99 10.64
C ALA A 15 -1.96 13.72 11.33
N GLY A 16 -3.19 13.20 11.23
CA GLY A 16 -4.34 13.75 11.95
C GLY A 16 -4.27 13.54 13.46
N LEU A 17 -3.76 12.40 13.93
CA LEU A 17 -3.63 12.08 15.36
C LEU A 17 -2.50 12.84 16.06
N ALA A 18 -1.37 13.02 15.38
CA ALA A 18 -0.20 13.68 15.94
C ALA A 18 0.47 14.57 14.87
N PRO A 19 -0.09 15.77 14.58
CA PRO A 19 0.38 16.63 13.49
C PRO A 19 1.86 16.99 13.56
N PHE A 20 2.40 17.11 14.78
CA PHE A 20 3.80 17.48 15.03
C PHE A 20 4.73 16.27 15.18
N ASN A 21 4.19 15.05 15.32
CA ASN A 21 4.98 13.83 15.40
C ASN A 21 4.17 12.57 15.00
N PRO A 22 3.90 12.35 13.71
CA PRO A 22 3.05 11.24 13.26
C PRO A 22 3.60 9.85 13.62
N GLU A 23 4.91 9.71 13.78
CA GLU A 23 5.58 8.42 14.05
C GLU A 23 5.10 7.79 15.35
N VAL A 24 4.88 8.58 16.41
CA VAL A 24 4.39 8.06 17.69
C VAL A 24 2.96 7.55 17.60
N ALA A 25 2.21 7.98 16.58
CA ALA A 25 0.84 7.55 16.33
C ALA A 25 0.76 6.34 15.38
N ALA A 26 1.87 5.84 14.81
CA ALA A 26 1.86 4.84 13.75
C ALA A 26 1.08 3.55 14.13
N PHE A 27 1.28 3.01 15.33
CA PHE A 27 0.53 1.82 15.79
C PHE A 27 -0.97 2.10 15.96
N LYS A 28 -1.32 3.25 16.52
CA LYS A 28 -2.73 3.65 16.69
C LYS A 28 -3.38 3.89 15.34
N ALA A 29 -2.68 4.55 14.42
CA ALA A 29 -3.14 4.82 13.07
C ALA A 29 -3.34 3.53 12.26
N ALA A 30 -2.44 2.56 12.38
CA ALA A 30 -2.61 1.24 11.76
C ALA A 30 -3.85 0.51 12.26
N ARG A 31 -4.14 0.58 13.56
CA ARG A 31 -5.37 -0.02 14.13
C ARG A 31 -6.63 0.68 13.64
N ILE A 32 -6.63 2.01 13.61
CA ILE A 32 -7.77 2.79 13.06
C ILE A 32 -7.97 2.46 11.58
N MET A 33 -6.91 2.41 10.79
CA MET A 33 -6.98 2.04 9.37
C MET A 33 -7.65 0.67 9.17
N LEU A 34 -7.32 -0.33 9.99
CA LEU A 34 -7.95 -1.65 9.90
C LEU A 34 -9.44 -1.60 10.28
N ASN A 35 -9.81 -0.87 11.32
CA ASN A 35 -11.21 -0.70 11.72
C ASN A 35 -12.02 0.01 10.62
N GLU A 36 -11.48 1.08 10.03
CA GLU A 36 -12.12 1.81 8.92
C GLU A 36 -12.35 0.92 7.69
N ILE A 37 -11.38 0.04 7.39
CA ILE A 37 -11.55 -0.97 6.34
C ILE A 37 -12.67 -1.95 6.72
N ASP A 38 -12.70 -2.42 7.97
CA ASP A 38 -13.72 -3.37 8.44
C ASP A 38 -15.13 -2.72 8.41
N ASP A 39 -15.25 -1.44 8.73
CA ASP A 39 -16.49 -0.66 8.65
C ASP A 39 -16.96 -0.49 7.20
N CYS A 40 -16.05 -0.16 6.27
CA CYS A 40 -16.40 -0.13 4.83
C CYS A 40 -16.91 -1.48 4.36
N VAL A 41 -16.23 -2.56 4.76
CA VAL A 41 -16.61 -3.93 4.40
C VAL A 41 -18.01 -4.26 4.93
N SER A 42 -18.29 -3.98 6.21
CA SER A 42 -19.61 -4.25 6.81
C SER A 42 -20.74 -3.45 6.17
N ASN A 43 -20.45 -2.26 5.65
CA ASN A 43 -21.43 -1.39 4.99
C ASN A 43 -21.56 -1.66 3.48
N GLY A 44 -20.77 -2.59 2.91
CA GLY A 44 -20.77 -2.84 1.46
C GLY A 44 -20.20 -1.68 0.63
N GLU A 45 -19.39 -0.82 1.23
CA GLU A 45 -18.86 0.39 0.60
C GLU A 45 -17.55 0.13 -0.16
N SER A 46 -17.39 0.76 -1.33
CA SER A 46 -16.12 0.72 -2.06
C SER A 46 -15.05 1.58 -1.38
N PHE A 47 -13.89 0.99 -1.12
CA PHE A 47 -12.73 1.66 -0.50
C PHE A 47 -11.42 1.34 -1.23
N SER A 48 -10.40 2.14 -0.97
CA SER A 48 -9.03 1.89 -1.39
C SER A 48 -8.06 2.22 -0.26
N PHE A 49 -6.91 1.57 -0.26
CA PHE A 49 -5.86 1.82 0.72
C PHE A 49 -4.49 1.52 0.13
N GLU A 50 -3.45 2.10 0.73
CA GLU A 50 -2.07 1.90 0.32
C GLU A 50 -1.36 0.89 1.23
N THR A 51 -0.54 0.03 0.62
CA THR A 51 0.34 -0.86 1.36
C THR A 51 1.56 -1.22 0.52
N THR A 52 2.66 -1.55 1.19
CA THR A 52 3.88 -2.04 0.53
C THR A 52 3.77 -3.49 0.04
N LEU A 53 2.68 -4.19 0.39
CA LEU A 53 2.50 -5.64 0.21
C LEU A 53 3.64 -6.50 0.79
N SER A 54 4.46 -5.94 1.69
CA SER A 54 5.58 -6.66 2.31
C SER A 54 5.14 -7.66 3.39
N GLY A 55 3.94 -7.49 3.94
CA GLY A 55 3.29 -8.43 4.85
C GLY A 55 2.24 -9.29 4.16
N LEU A 56 1.69 -10.26 4.89
CA LEU A 56 0.65 -11.19 4.41
C LEU A 56 -0.75 -10.89 4.98
N THR A 57 -0.86 -9.86 5.82
CA THR A 57 -2.07 -9.53 6.60
C THR A 57 -3.33 -9.41 5.73
N TYR A 58 -3.18 -8.91 4.50
CA TYR A 58 -4.32 -8.72 3.60
C TYR A 58 -4.67 -9.94 2.75
N LEU A 59 -3.87 -11.01 2.71
CA LEU A 59 -4.18 -12.17 1.87
C LEU A 59 -5.49 -12.81 2.29
N GLN A 60 -5.62 -13.12 3.57
CA GLN A 60 -6.83 -13.72 4.13
C GLN A 60 -8.04 -12.78 4.00
N ARG A 61 -7.85 -11.48 4.31
CA ARG A 61 -8.89 -10.47 4.17
C ARG A 61 -9.39 -10.33 2.73
N ILE A 62 -8.51 -10.37 1.72
CA ILE A 62 -8.93 -10.31 0.32
C ILE A 62 -9.83 -11.49 -0.05
N LEU A 63 -9.50 -12.71 0.40
CA LEU A 63 -10.35 -13.88 0.16
C LEU A 63 -11.73 -13.71 0.80
N GLU A 64 -11.78 -13.17 2.02
CA GLU A 64 -13.02 -12.88 2.74
C GLU A 64 -13.85 -11.80 2.04
N TRP A 65 -13.23 -10.69 1.62
CA TRP A 65 -13.92 -9.62 0.88
C TRP A 65 -14.51 -10.15 -0.42
N LYS A 66 -13.78 -11.00 -1.15
CA LYS A 66 -14.28 -11.64 -2.37
C LYS A 66 -15.47 -12.56 -2.10
N ALA A 67 -15.43 -13.34 -1.01
CA ALA A 67 -16.58 -14.15 -0.58
C ALA A 67 -17.81 -13.29 -0.23
N GLN A 68 -17.59 -12.04 0.19
CA GLN A 68 -18.64 -11.04 0.44
C GLN A 68 -19.05 -10.25 -0.82
N GLY A 69 -18.55 -10.62 -2.00
CA GLY A 69 -18.94 -10.01 -3.28
C GLY A 69 -18.08 -8.83 -3.74
N TYR A 70 -17.00 -8.49 -3.04
CA TYR A 70 -16.07 -7.47 -3.49
C TYR A 70 -15.28 -7.92 -4.72
N ARG A 71 -14.96 -6.94 -5.58
CA ARG A 71 -13.94 -7.10 -6.62
C ARG A 71 -12.67 -6.39 -6.19
N VAL A 72 -11.59 -7.15 -6.04
CA VAL A 72 -10.30 -6.65 -5.59
C VAL A 72 -9.40 -6.33 -6.78
N LYS A 73 -8.98 -5.07 -6.87
CA LYS A 73 -8.07 -4.58 -7.91
C LYS A 73 -6.76 -4.12 -7.28
N ILE A 74 -5.63 -4.56 -7.83
CA ILE A 74 -4.30 -4.20 -7.33
C ILE A 74 -3.59 -3.31 -8.34
N TRP A 75 -3.09 -2.17 -7.87
CA TRP A 75 -2.19 -1.30 -8.62
C TRP A 75 -0.83 -1.38 -7.96
N PHE A 76 0.12 -2.06 -8.59
CA PHE A 76 1.45 -2.25 -8.05
C PHE A 76 2.48 -1.42 -8.83
N ILE A 77 3.25 -0.62 -8.11
CA ILE A 77 4.31 0.22 -8.68
C ILE A 77 5.65 -0.38 -8.24
N ALA A 78 6.38 -0.95 -9.18
CA ALA A 78 7.71 -1.50 -8.97
C ALA A 78 8.79 -0.48 -9.36
N LEU A 79 10.00 -0.65 -8.80
CA LEU A 79 11.21 0.06 -9.24
C LEU A 79 12.24 -0.98 -9.69
N HIS A 80 13.18 -0.59 -10.55
CA HIS A 80 14.20 -1.51 -11.05
C HIS A 80 15.17 -2.03 -9.97
N SER A 81 15.37 -1.28 -8.89
CA SER A 81 16.27 -1.68 -7.82
C SER A 81 15.84 -1.10 -6.47
N PRO A 82 16.21 -1.75 -5.35
CA PRO A 82 16.02 -1.17 -4.02
C PRO A 82 16.87 0.10 -3.81
N ASP A 83 17.98 0.26 -4.55
CA ASP A 83 18.83 1.45 -4.44
C ASP A 83 18.06 2.71 -4.86
N ILE A 84 17.23 2.62 -5.91
CA ILE A 84 16.35 3.72 -6.33
C ILE A 84 15.38 4.08 -5.20
N ALA A 85 14.83 3.10 -4.50
CA ALA A 85 13.94 3.34 -3.36
C ALA A 85 14.67 4.06 -2.21
N VAL A 86 15.91 3.64 -1.92
CA VAL A 86 16.78 4.27 -0.90
C VAL A 86 17.09 5.72 -1.28
N THR A 87 17.48 5.98 -2.53
CA THR A 87 17.74 7.34 -3.03
C THR A 87 16.52 8.23 -2.91
N ARG A 88 15.33 7.75 -3.31
CA ARG A 88 14.08 8.52 -3.20
C ARG A 88 13.69 8.84 -1.76
N VAL A 89 13.91 7.92 -0.83
CA VAL A 89 13.68 8.20 0.60
C VAL A 89 14.66 9.26 1.09
N ALA A 90 15.94 9.16 0.74
CA ALA A 90 16.95 10.15 1.12
C ALA A 90 16.64 11.55 0.57
N GLU A 91 16.20 11.65 -0.69
CA GLU A 91 15.76 12.91 -1.30
C GLU A 91 14.56 13.51 -0.57
N ARG A 92 13.55 12.70 -0.25
CA ARG A 92 12.37 13.13 0.50
C ARG A 92 12.75 13.61 1.91
N VAL A 93 13.68 12.94 2.58
CA VAL A 93 14.19 13.36 3.89
C VAL A 93 14.89 14.72 3.81
N ARG A 94 15.70 14.96 2.77
CA ARG A 94 16.31 16.27 2.51
C ARG A 94 15.27 17.38 2.29
N GLN A 95 14.08 17.03 1.84
CA GLN A 95 12.93 17.94 1.66
C GLN A 95 12.01 18.02 2.90
N GLY A 96 12.41 17.44 4.03
CA GLY A 96 11.67 17.49 5.30
C GLY A 96 10.69 16.34 5.54
N GLY A 97 10.71 15.28 4.73
CA GLY A 97 9.89 14.09 4.96
C GLY A 97 10.49 13.08 5.94
N HIS A 98 9.71 12.04 6.27
CA HIS A 98 10.09 11.00 7.24
C HIS A 98 11.16 10.04 6.71
N ASN A 99 12.12 9.70 7.58
CA ASN A 99 13.21 8.77 7.31
C ASN A 99 12.81 7.33 7.62
N ILE A 100 13.09 6.41 6.70
CA ILE A 100 12.91 4.97 6.90
C ILE A 100 14.30 4.32 6.83
N PRO A 101 14.69 3.49 7.82
CA PRO A 101 15.98 2.81 7.79
C PRO A 101 16.17 1.98 6.51
N GLU A 102 17.36 2.06 5.90
CA GLU A 102 17.67 1.41 4.62
C GLU A 102 17.40 -0.10 4.63
N ASN A 103 17.77 -0.79 5.71
CA ASN A 103 17.51 -2.23 5.87
C ASN A 103 16.00 -2.54 5.81
N ILE A 104 15.14 -1.65 6.34
CA ILE A 104 13.69 -1.79 6.27
C ILE A 104 13.19 -1.54 4.84
N ILE A 105 13.74 -0.54 4.14
CA ILE A 105 13.41 -0.26 2.73
C ILE A 105 13.71 -1.50 1.88
N ARG A 106 14.94 -2.02 1.95
CA ARG A 106 15.39 -3.17 1.17
C ARG A 106 14.57 -4.43 1.47
N ARG A 107 14.30 -4.69 2.76
CA ARG A 107 13.45 -5.82 3.17
C ARG A 107 12.03 -5.69 2.61
N ARG A 108 11.39 -4.52 2.74
CA ARG A 108 10.03 -4.29 2.23
C ARG A 108 9.96 -4.36 0.72
N PHE A 109 10.97 -3.85 0.02
CA PHE A 109 11.10 -3.93 -1.44
C PHE A 109 11.08 -5.39 -1.90
N ALA A 110 11.98 -6.21 -1.38
CA ALA A 110 12.08 -7.62 -1.76
C ALA A 110 10.80 -8.41 -1.41
N ALA A 111 10.28 -8.23 -0.19
CA ALA A 111 9.08 -8.92 0.25
C ALA A 111 7.83 -8.50 -0.55
N GLY A 112 7.67 -7.20 -0.83
CA GLY A 112 6.55 -6.66 -1.59
C GLY A 112 6.52 -7.20 -3.02
N LEU A 113 7.67 -7.19 -3.70
CA LEU A 113 7.79 -7.74 -5.06
C LEU A 113 7.52 -9.26 -5.09
N TYR A 114 8.04 -10.01 -4.12
CA TYR A 114 7.77 -11.44 -4.01
C TYR A 114 6.28 -11.72 -3.76
N ASN A 115 5.68 -11.06 -2.77
CA ASN A 115 4.29 -11.28 -2.41
C ASN A 115 3.34 -10.84 -3.54
N PHE A 116 3.64 -9.75 -4.24
CA PHE A 116 2.89 -9.35 -5.42
C PHE A 116 2.88 -10.47 -6.46
N ASN A 117 4.05 -10.91 -6.90
CA ASN A 117 4.18 -11.88 -8.00
C ASN A 117 3.61 -13.26 -7.65
N TYR A 118 3.79 -13.74 -6.42
CA TYR A 118 3.52 -15.14 -6.08
C TYR A 118 2.28 -15.35 -5.20
N LYS A 119 1.68 -14.29 -4.64
CA LYS A 119 0.54 -14.43 -3.72
C LYS A 119 -0.63 -13.55 -4.11
N TYR A 120 -0.44 -12.24 -4.12
CA TYR A 120 -1.52 -11.27 -4.30
C TYR A 120 -2.08 -11.27 -5.73
N LYS A 121 -1.21 -11.36 -6.74
CA LYS A 121 -1.61 -11.41 -8.15
C LYS A 121 -2.57 -12.57 -8.46
N ALA A 122 -2.39 -13.71 -7.80
CA ALA A 122 -3.19 -14.92 -8.03
C ALA A 122 -4.61 -14.85 -7.43
N ILE A 123 -4.82 -14.01 -6.40
CA ILE A 123 -6.12 -13.92 -5.70
C ILE A 123 -6.93 -12.66 -6.06
N ALA A 124 -6.29 -11.65 -6.66
CA ALA A 124 -6.96 -10.44 -7.13
C ALA A 124 -7.86 -10.72 -8.34
N ASP A 125 -8.92 -9.93 -8.51
CA ASP A 125 -9.79 -10.01 -9.70
C ASP A 125 -9.17 -9.31 -10.90
N SER A 126 -8.40 -8.26 -10.67
CA SER A 126 -7.52 -7.68 -11.67
C SER A 126 -6.30 -7.03 -11.02
N TRP A 127 -5.21 -6.94 -11.77
CA TRP A 127 -4.02 -6.24 -11.32
C TRP A 127 -3.37 -5.47 -12.47
N VAL A 128 -2.64 -4.43 -12.11
CA VAL A 128 -1.84 -3.61 -13.01
C VAL A 128 -0.46 -3.43 -12.40
N LEU A 129 0.58 -3.66 -13.18
CA LEU A 129 1.97 -3.47 -12.81
C LEU A 129 2.56 -2.29 -13.59
N TYR A 130 3.08 -1.31 -12.84
CA TYR A 130 3.77 -0.14 -13.38
C TYR A 130 5.26 -0.16 -13.00
N ASP A 131 6.08 0.32 -13.93
CA ASP A 131 7.43 0.80 -13.63
C ASP A 131 7.35 2.24 -13.13
N GLY A 132 7.62 2.44 -11.85
CA GLY A 132 7.69 3.75 -11.22
C GLY A 132 9.08 4.38 -11.27
N THR A 133 10.06 3.78 -11.94
CA THR A 133 11.45 4.30 -12.01
C THR A 133 11.50 5.63 -12.76
N LEU A 134 10.63 5.81 -13.75
CA LEU A 134 10.44 7.05 -14.50
C LEU A 134 9.13 7.74 -14.11
N THR A 135 9.04 9.05 -14.39
CA THR A 135 7.83 9.85 -14.22
C THR A 135 7.41 10.40 -15.59
N PRO A 136 6.16 10.15 -16.05
CA PRO A 136 5.12 9.35 -15.39
C PRO A 136 5.45 7.84 -15.37
N PRO A 137 4.87 7.07 -14.43
CA PRO A 137 5.04 5.62 -14.39
C PRO A 137 4.62 4.95 -15.70
N LYS A 138 5.37 3.94 -16.14
CA LYS A 138 5.12 3.22 -17.38
C LYS A 138 4.41 1.90 -17.11
N LEU A 139 3.33 1.61 -17.83
CA LEU A 139 2.64 0.32 -17.75
C LEU A 139 3.58 -0.81 -18.20
N ILE A 140 3.72 -1.85 -17.37
CA ILE A 140 4.47 -3.08 -17.70
C ILE A 140 3.50 -4.19 -18.13
N ALA A 141 2.49 -4.49 -17.31
CA ALA A 141 1.59 -5.61 -17.52
C ALA A 141 0.27 -5.44 -16.74
N TRP A 142 -0.77 -6.18 -17.14
CA TRP A 142 -2.08 -6.19 -16.49
C TRP A 142 -2.81 -7.52 -16.75
N SER A 143 -3.89 -7.80 -16.00
CA SER A 143 -4.85 -8.90 -16.24
C SER A 143 -6.28 -8.43 -16.33
#